data_AF-A0A8S3BZI1-F1
#
_entry.id   AF-A0A8S3BZI1-F1
#
_cell.length_a   1.000
_cell.length_b   1.000
_cell.length_c   1.000
_cell.angle_alpha   90.00
_cell.angle_beta   90.00
_cell.angle_gamma   90.00
#
_symmetry.space_group_name_H-M   'P 1'
#
loop_
_entity.id
_entity.type
_entity.pdbx_description
1 polymer ?
#
loop_
_entity_poly.entity_id
_entity_poly.type
_entity_poly.pdbx_seq_one_letter_code
_entity_poly.pdbx_strand_id
1 'polypeptide(L)' 'EEVCLCPSGRYGINCELIAACESNPCVHGTCHNNDENTYQCICQPGFTGNK' A
#
# COMPACT_ATOMS: atom_id res chain seq x y z
N GLU A 1 20.88 -7.06 11.39
CA GLU A 1 19.44 -6.72 11.33
C GLU A 1 18.82 -7.59 10.25
N GLU A 2 17.96 -8.53 10.63
CA GLU A 2 17.27 -9.40 9.68
C GLU A 2 15.89 -8.80 9.43
N VAL A 3 15.76 -8.06 8.33
CA VAL A 3 14.45 -7.61 7.87
C VAL A 3 13.73 -8.84 7.33
N CYS A 4 12.67 -9.29 8.00
CA CYS A 4 11.78 -10.30 7.44
C CYS A 4 11.16 -9.74 6.16
N LEU A 5 11.69 -10.17 5.02
CA LEU A 5 11.14 -9.84 3.71
C LEU A 5 9.86 -10.66 3.55
N CYS A 6 8.73 -10.02 3.80
CA CYS A 6 7.43 -10.62 3.51
C CYS A 6 7.25 -10.83 2.01
N PRO A 7 6.42 -11.82 1.60
CA PRO A 7 6.00 -11.97 0.21
C PRO A 7 5.45 -10.66 -0.34
N SER A 8 5.62 -10.41 -1.63
CA SER A 8 5.14 -9.20 -2.29
C SER A 8 3.66 -8.96 -1.95
N GLY A 9 3.37 -7.80 -1.37
CA GLY A 9 2.01 -7.44 -0.95
C GLY A 9 1.62 -7.87 0.47
N ARG A 10 2.57 -8.29 1.32
CA ARG A 10 2.33 -8.52 2.76
C ARG A 10 3.34 -7.77 3.63
N TYR A 11 2.94 -7.45 4.85
CA TYR A 11 3.79 -6.81 5.87
C TYR A 11 3.36 -7.18 7.30
N GLY A 12 4.06 -6.63 8.30
CA GLY A 12 3.89 -6.98 9.71
C GLY A 12 4.91 -8.00 10.19
N ILE A 13 4.97 -8.19 11.52
CA ILE A 13 6.01 -9.04 12.15
C ILE A 13 5.92 -10.51 11.71
N ASN A 14 4.71 -10.98 11.40
CA ASN A 14 4.45 -12.32 10.86
C ASN A 14 3.92 -12.31 9.40
N CYS A 15 4.06 -11.22 8.65
CA CYS A 15 3.47 -11.09 7.30
C CYS A 15 1.94 -11.34 7.25
N GLU A 16 1.27 -11.07 8.37
CA GLU A 16 -0.17 -11.28 8.57
C GLU A 16 -1.03 -10.18 7.95
N LEU A 17 -0.44 -9.01 7.72
CA LEU A 17 -1.11 -7.87 7.11
C LEU A 17 -0.92 -7.91 5.59
N ILE A 18 -1.99 -7.60 4.86
CA ILE A 18 -1.97 -7.52 3.40
C ILE A 18 -1.86 -6.06 3.02
N ALA A 19 -0.95 -5.76 2.10
CA ALA A 19 -0.83 -4.47 1.49
C ALA A 19 -2.14 -4.04 0.89
N ALA A 20 -2.69 -2.96 1.43
CA ALA A 20 -3.90 -2.38 0.87
C ALA A 20 -3.69 -1.93 -0.59
N CYS A 21 -2.45 -1.65 -1.00
CA CYS A 21 -2.10 -1.43 -2.41
C CYS A 21 -2.08 -2.69 -3.29
N GLU A 22 -2.04 -3.91 -2.75
CA GLU A 22 -2.05 -5.16 -3.55
C GLU A 22 -3.34 -5.30 -4.36
N SER A 23 -4.46 -4.81 -3.81
CA SER A 23 -5.76 -4.78 -4.51
C SER A 23 -5.88 -3.64 -5.53
N ASN A 24 -4.81 -2.87 -5.78
CA ASN A 24 -4.79 -1.70 -6.67
C ASN A 24 -6.00 -0.76 -6.48
N PRO A 25 -6.25 -0.25 -5.26
CA PRO A 25 -7.41 0.59 -4.99
C PRO A 25 -7.34 1.99 -5.64
N CYS A 26 -6.17 2.42 -6.09
CA CYS A 26 -5.95 3.74 -6.71
C CYS A 26 -6.03 3.62 -8.23
N VAL A 27 -7.01 4.25 -8.88
CA VAL A 27 -7.21 4.16 -10.34
C VAL A 27 -6.32 5.18 -11.08
N HIS A 28 -6.19 6.40 -10.55
CA HIS A 28 -5.46 7.50 -11.17
C HIS A 28 -4.36 8.07 -10.26
N GLY A 29 -3.59 7.19 -9.65
CA GLY A 29 -2.52 7.57 -8.73
C GLY A 29 -1.60 6.43 -8.36
N THR A 30 -0.54 6.78 -7.64
CA THR A 30 0.38 5.81 -7.05
C THR A 30 -0.14 5.42 -5.68
N CYS A 31 -0.32 4.12 -5.45
CA CYS A 31 -0.70 3.62 -4.14
C CYS A 31 0.54 3.49 -3.25
N HIS A 32 0.46 4.02 -2.03
CA HIS A 32 1.48 3.91 -1.00
C HIS A 32 0.89 3.19 0.22
N ASN A 33 1.53 2.11 0.67
CA ASN A 33 1.16 1.48 1.93
C ASN A 33 1.74 2.29 3.08
N ASN A 34 0.96 2.49 4.12
CA ASN A 34 1.39 3.07 5.39
C ASN A 34 1.48 1.98 6.47
N ASP A 35 2.21 2.28 7.55
CA ASP A 35 2.54 1.34 8.62
C ASP A 35 1.31 0.79 9.40
N GLU A 36 0.12 1.40 9.25
CA GLU A 36 -1.09 1.06 10.01
C GLU A 36 -2.09 0.17 9.25
N ASN A 37 -1.62 -0.63 8.29
CA ASN A 37 -2.51 -1.39 7.40
C ASN A 37 -3.45 -0.49 6.57
N THR A 38 -3.04 0.75 6.35
CA THR A 38 -3.76 1.73 5.54
C THR A 38 -3.01 1.97 4.24
N TYR A 39 -3.72 2.50 3.25
CA TYR A 39 -3.11 2.96 2.01
C TYR A 39 -3.40 4.44 1.79
N GLN A 40 -2.48 5.08 1.10
CA GLN A 40 -2.65 6.44 0.59
C GLN A 40 -2.53 6.40 -0.92
N CYS A 41 -3.54 6.93 -1.61
CA CYS A 41 -3.46 7.17 -3.04
C CYS A 41 -2.84 8.55 -3.28
N ILE A 42 -1.64 8.59 -3.86
CA ILE A 42 -1.03 9.82 -4.37
C ILE A 42 -1.53 10.01 -5.79
N CYS A 43 -2.55 10.85 -5.95
CA CYS A 43 -3.12 11.15 -7.26
C CYS A 43 -2.12 11.91 -8.15
N GLN A 44 -2.16 11.63 -9.45
CA GLN A 44 -1.39 12.39 -10.43
C GLN A 44 -1.90 13.85 -10.52
N PRO A 45 -1.03 14.82 -10.83
CA PRO A 45 -1.45 16.21 -10.97
C PRO A 45 -2.55 16.35 -12.03
N GLY A 46 -3.70 16.91 -11.64
CA GLY A 46 -4.91 17.01 -12.47
C GLY A 46 -6.02 16.03 -12.07
N PHE A 47 -5.73 15.04 -11.24
CA PHE A 47 -6.71 14.14 -10.64
C PHE A 47 -6.96 14.53 -9.18
N THR A 48 -8.22 14.71 -8.81
CA THR A 48 -8.65 15.02 -7.45
C THR A 48 -9.64 13.98 -6.99
N GLY A 49 -9.29 13.20 -5.97
CA GLY A 49 -10.12 12.12 -5.45
C GLY A 49 -9.30 11.14 -4.63
N ASN A 50 -9.98 10.28 -3.88
CA ASN A 50 -9.33 9.25 -3.06
C ASN A 50 -9.39 7.87 -3.75
N LYS A 51 -10.00 7.78 -4.94
CA LYS A 51 -10.30 6.57 -5.70
C LYS A 51 -10.36 6.88 -7.19
#